data_AF-A0AAJ2ULD5-F1
#
_entry.id   AF-A0AAJ2ULD5-F1
#
_cell.length_a   1.000
_cell.length_b   1.000
_cell.length_c   1.000
_cell.angle_alpha   90.00
_cell.angle_beta   90.00
_cell.angle_gamma   90.00
#
_symmetry.space_group_name_H-M   'P 1'
#
loop_
_entity.id
_entity.type
_entity.pdbx_description
1 polymer ?
#
loop_
_entity_poly.entity_id
_entity_poly.type
_entity_poly.pdbx_seq_one_letter_code
_entity_poly.pdbx_strand_id
1 'polypeptide(L)'
;MLRYDPEDVGVTAAVNACDPMRRAHLDVSAWDVMCALHRLRPDLDAAVYVERFDYGLSLGLAATLGSSGYFVEALLERADGDPARAAELVASDLQRSPGCSS
;
A
#
# COMPACT_ATOMS: atom_id res chain seq x y z
N MET A 1 -16.86 -30.84 -3.02
CA MET A 1 -17.47 -29.88 -3.95
C MET A 1 -17.61 -28.56 -3.21
N LEU A 2 -16.72 -27.60 -3.46
CA LEU A 2 -16.81 -26.27 -2.84
C LEU A 2 -18.04 -25.56 -3.44
N ARG A 3 -19.01 -25.19 -2.59
CA ARG A 3 -20.13 -24.36 -3.01
C ARG A 3 -19.63 -22.94 -3.17
N TYR A 4 -19.86 -22.34 -4.33
CA TYR A 4 -19.66 -20.91 -4.55
C TYR A 4 -20.64 -20.14 -3.67
N ASP A 5 -20.12 -19.29 -2.80
CA ASP A 5 -20.89 -18.36 -1.98
C ASP A 5 -20.56 -16.93 -2.46
N PRO A 6 -21.52 -16.21 -3.07
CA PRO A 6 -21.30 -14.84 -3.55
C PRO A 6 -21.08 -13.83 -2.42
N GLU A 7 -21.44 -14.16 -1.17
CA GLU A 7 -21.24 -13.30 0.00
C GLU A 7 -19.94 -13.61 0.76
N ASP A 8 -19.14 -14.54 0.25
CA ASP A 8 -17.82 -14.80 0.81
C ASP A 8 -16.94 -13.54 0.75
N VAL A 9 -16.22 -13.28 1.84
CA VAL A 9 -15.37 -12.09 2.00
C VAL A 9 -14.29 -12.03 0.90
N GLY A 10 -13.78 -13.17 0.44
CA GLY A 10 -12.82 -13.24 -0.65
C GLY A 10 -13.42 -12.89 -2.02
N VAL A 11 -14.68 -13.28 -2.26
CA VAL A 11 -15.41 -12.93 -3.51
C VAL A 11 -15.73 -11.45 -3.54
N THR A 12 -16.18 -10.88 -2.43
CA THR A 12 -16.47 -9.45 -2.31
C THR A 12 -15.20 -8.60 -2.51
N ALA A 13 -14.08 -9.01 -1.92
CA ALA A 13 -12.79 -8.33 -2.12
C ALA A 13 -12.34 -8.38 -3.59
N ALA A 14 -12.46 -9.54 -4.26
CA ALA A 14 -12.09 -9.69 -5.66
C ALA A 14 -12.98 -8.87 -6.61
N VAL A 15 -14.29 -8.79 -6.34
CA VAL A 15 -15.22 -7.96 -7.13
C VAL A 15 -14.95 -6.48 -6.92
N ASN A 16 -14.73 -6.05 -5.67
CA ASN A 16 -14.38 -4.67 -5.37
C ASN A 16 -13.05 -4.25 -6.00
N ALA A 17 -12.07 -5.16 -6.08
CA ALA A 17 -10.81 -4.90 -6.78
C ALA A 17 -11.01 -4.66 -8.29
N CYS A 18 -12.08 -5.19 -8.88
CA CYS A 18 -12.45 -4.97 -10.28
C CYS A 18 -13.30 -3.71 -10.50
N ASP A 19 -13.73 -3.00 -9.45
CA ASP A 19 -14.47 -1.75 -9.59
C ASP A 19 -13.53 -0.63 -10.08
N PRO A 20 -13.75 -0.08 -11.30
CA PRO A 20 -12.86 0.92 -11.88
C PRO A 20 -12.83 2.23 -11.09
N MET A 21 -13.94 2.61 -10.45
CA MET A 21 -14.00 3.83 -9.64
C MET A 21 -13.20 3.67 -8.35
N ARG A 22 -13.35 2.52 -7.70
CA ARG A 22 -12.57 2.18 -6.53
C ARG A 22 -11.08 2.08 -6.88
N ARG A 23 -10.75 1.51 -8.04
CA ARG A 23 -9.37 1.43 -8.52
C ARG A 23 -8.77 2.81 -8.75
N ALA A 24 -9.46 3.70 -9.46
CA ALA A 24 -8.99 5.06 -9.71
C ALA A 24 -8.79 5.85 -8.40
N HIS A 25 -9.69 5.68 -7.43
CA HIS A 25 -9.54 6.29 -6.11
C HIS A 25 -8.30 5.78 -5.38
N LEU A 26 -8.06 4.46 -5.41
CA LEU A 26 -6.88 3.86 -4.81
C LEU A 26 -5.58 4.33 -5.48
N ASP A 27 -5.56 4.45 -6.82
CA ASP A 27 -4.39 4.95 -7.56
C ASP A 27 -4.05 6.40 -7.16
N VAL A 28 -5.06 7.27 -7.00
CA VAL A 28 -4.86 8.66 -6.53
C VAL A 28 -4.35 8.67 -5.09
N SER A 29 -4.98 7.91 -4.19
CA SER A 29 -4.56 7.86 -2.78
C SER A 29 -3.13 7.30 -2.63
N ALA A 30 -2.76 6.30 -3.41
CA ALA A 30 -1.40 5.75 -3.44
C ALA A 30 -0.37 6.79 -3.90
N TRP A 31 -0.72 7.56 -4.94
CA TRP A 31 0.10 8.66 -5.42
C TRP A 31 0.30 9.74 -4.35
N ASP A 32 -0.77 10.10 -3.64
CA ASP A 32 -0.73 11.10 -2.58
C ASP A 32 0.13 10.66 -1.39
N VAL A 33 0.06 9.38 -1.00
CA VAL A 33 0.95 8.80 0.04
C VAL A 33 2.41 8.90 -0.40
N MET A 34 2.73 8.49 -1.64
CA MET A 34 4.10 8.55 -2.15
C MET A 34 4.61 9.99 -2.21
N CYS A 35 3.79 10.94 -2.66
CA CYS A 35 4.15 12.35 -2.67
C CYS A 35 4.36 12.91 -1.26
N ALA A 36 3.49 12.56 -0.31
CA ALA A 36 3.63 12.97 1.09
C ALA A 36 4.90 12.40 1.70
N LEU A 37 5.22 11.14 1.44
CA LEU A 37 6.44 10.50 1.91
C LEU A 37 7.68 11.13 1.27
N HIS A 38 7.67 11.40 -0.04
CA HIS A 38 8.78 12.06 -0.72
C HIS A 38 9.05 13.45 -0.15
N ARG A 39 8.01 14.21 0.22
CA ARG A 39 8.18 15.51 0.90
C ARG A 39 8.77 15.35 2.31
N LEU A 40 8.35 14.33 3.05
CA LEU A 40 8.80 14.10 4.43
C LEU A 40 10.21 13.50 4.51
N ARG A 41 10.52 12.58 3.60
CA ARG A 41 11.75 11.76 3.55
C ARG A 41 12.18 11.56 2.10
N PRO A 42 12.73 12.60 1.45
CA PRO A 42 13.17 12.53 0.05
C PRO A 42 14.31 11.52 -0.17
N ASP A 43 15.00 11.12 0.90
CA ASP A 43 16.12 10.17 0.89
C ASP A 43 15.68 8.71 0.65
N LEU A 44 14.40 8.37 0.82
CA LEU A 44 13.93 6.99 0.77
C LEU A 44 13.64 6.46 -0.64
N ASP A 45 13.59 7.36 -1.64
CA ASP A 45 13.29 7.04 -3.05
C ASP A 45 12.10 6.07 -3.18
N ALA A 46 10.93 6.54 -2.74
CA ALA A 46 9.71 5.76 -2.65
C ALA A 46 9.04 5.62 -4.03
N ALA A 47 8.48 4.44 -4.29
CA ALA A 47 7.75 4.15 -5.52
C ALA A 47 6.48 3.34 -5.23
N VAL A 48 5.44 3.56 -6.04
CA VAL A 48 4.23 2.72 -6.04
C VAL A 48 4.38 1.68 -7.14
N TYR A 49 4.10 0.42 -6.81
CA TYR A 49 4.15 -0.69 -7.77
C TYR A 49 2.99 -1.66 -7.53
N VAL A 50 2.78 -2.52 -8.53
CA VAL A 50 1.83 -3.64 -8.48
C VAL A 50 2.52 -4.86 -9.06
N GLU A 51 2.38 -6.01 -8.41
CA GLU A 51 2.83 -7.27 -8.96
C GLU A 51 1.89 -7.70 -10.10
N ARG A 52 2.44 -8.33 -11.15
CA ARG A 52 1.71 -8.63 -12.39
C ARG A 52 0.41 -9.43 -12.19
N PHE A 53 0.34 -10.22 -11.12
CA PHE A 53 -0.79 -11.09 -10.80
C PHE A 53 -1.45 -10.72 -9.47
N ASP A 54 -1.19 -9.52 -8.95
CA ASP A 54 -1.81 -8.98 -7.75
C ASP A 54 -2.77 -7.84 -8.14
N TYR A 55 -3.78 -7.63 -7.33
CA TYR A 55 -4.77 -6.58 -7.51
C TYR A 55 -4.46 -5.34 -6.67
N GLY A 56 -3.69 -5.46 -5.59
CA GLY A 56 -3.43 -4.32 -4.71
C GLY A 56 -2.14 -3.57 -5.02
N LEU A 57 -2.10 -2.30 -4.61
CA LEU A 57 -0.92 -1.45 -4.75
C LEU A 57 0.00 -1.60 -3.55
N SER A 58 1.30 -1.59 -3.83
CA SER A 58 2.34 -1.59 -2.82
C SER A 58 3.18 -0.32 -2.91
N LEU A 59 3.55 0.23 -1.76
CA LEU A 59 4.55 1.28 -1.62
C LEU A 59 5.89 0.63 -1.29
N GLY A 60 6.85 0.71 -2.22
CA GLY A 60 8.23 0.27 -2.06
C GLY A 60 9.17 1.44 -1.78
N LEU A 61 10.30 1.13 -1.15
CA LEU A 61 11.40 2.07 -0.92
C LEU A 61 12.65 1.50 -1.61
N ALA A 62 13.49 2.33 -2.24
CA ALA A 62 14.57 1.83 -3.09
C ALA A 62 15.54 0.84 -2.43
N ALA A 63 15.76 0.96 -1.11
CA ALA A 63 16.59 0.02 -0.35
C ALA A 63 15.97 -1.40 -0.20
N THR A 64 14.66 -1.55 -0.46
CA THR A 64 13.87 -2.77 -0.17
C THR A 64 12.87 -3.14 -1.27
N LEU A 65 12.99 -2.59 -2.48
CA LEU A 65 12.16 -2.97 -3.63
C LEU A 65 12.17 -4.51 -3.80
N GLY A 66 11.00 -5.14 -3.60
CA GLY A 66 10.81 -6.58 -3.68
C GLY A 66 10.98 -7.38 -2.37
N SER A 67 11.33 -6.77 -1.23
CA SER A 67 11.56 -7.51 0.03
C SER A 67 10.58 -7.19 1.18
N SER A 68 9.87 -6.06 1.16
CA SER A 68 8.81 -5.73 2.14
C SER A 68 8.20 -4.35 1.83
N GLY A 69 7.33 -4.29 0.81
CA GLY A 69 6.54 -3.09 0.56
C GLY A 69 5.40 -2.93 1.57
N TYR A 70 4.85 -1.73 1.67
CA TYR A 70 3.62 -1.48 2.42
C TYR A 70 2.42 -1.65 1.49
N PHE A 71 1.49 -2.53 1.85
CA PHE A 71 0.21 -2.62 1.14
C PHE A 71 -0.58 -1.33 1.34
N VAL A 72 -0.89 -0.61 0.26
CA VAL A 72 -1.40 0.76 0.33
C VAL A 72 -2.77 0.83 1.01
N GLU A 73 -3.68 -0.08 0.71
CA GLU A 73 -5.02 -0.07 1.31
C GLU A 73 -4.96 -0.29 2.82
N ALA A 74 -4.14 -1.24 3.28
CA ALA A 74 -3.96 -1.49 4.72
C ALA A 74 -3.24 -0.33 5.43
N LEU A 75 -2.33 0.35 4.74
CA LEU A 75 -1.67 1.53 5.27
C LEU A 75 -2.64 2.69 5.42
N LEU A 76 -3.49 2.94 4.42
CA LEU A 76 -4.53 3.95 4.46
C LEU A 76 -5.58 3.64 5.53
N GLU A 77 -5.99 2.37 5.69
CA GLU A 77 -6.90 1.95 6.75
C GLU A 77 -6.34 2.28 8.14
N ARG A 78 -5.06 1.96 8.40
CA ARG A 78 -4.36 2.32 9.64
C ARG A 78 -4.24 3.83 9.86
N ALA A 79 -4.31 4.61 8.79
CA ALA A 79 -4.21 6.05 8.78
C ALA A 79 -5.57 6.77 8.73
N ASP A 80 -6.68 6.05 8.96
CA ASP A 80 -8.04 6.60 8.87
C ASP A 80 -8.35 7.22 7.48
N GLY A 81 -7.71 6.70 6.43
CA GLY A 81 -7.82 7.18 5.05
C GLY A 81 -6.95 8.39 4.71
N ASP A 82 -6.14 8.91 5.63
CA ASP A 82 -5.31 10.10 5.42
C ASP A 82 -3.92 9.75 4.82
N PRO A 83 -3.60 10.20 3.59
CA PRO A 83 -2.33 9.94 2.95
C PRO A 83 -1.10 10.53 3.67
N ALA A 84 -1.25 11.69 4.32
CA ALA A 84 -0.16 12.33 5.04
C ALA A 84 0.18 11.52 6.30
N ARG A 85 -0.84 11.13 7.05
CA ARG A 85 -0.67 10.27 8.23
C ARG A 85 -0.14 8.88 7.87
N ALA A 86 -0.55 8.32 6.73
CA ALA A 86 0.02 7.10 6.19
C ALA A 86 1.54 7.22 5.93
N ALA A 87 1.99 8.33 5.34
CA ALA A 87 3.41 8.60 5.14
C ALA A 87 4.18 8.75 6.46
N GLU A 88 3.60 9.39 7.47
CA GLU A 88 4.19 9.50 8.81
C GLU A 88 4.36 8.13 9.50
N LEU A 89 3.38 7.23 9.33
CA LEU A 89 3.48 5.85 9.83
C LEU A 89 4.68 5.12 9.22
N VAL A 90 4.85 5.21 7.90
CA VAL A 90 6.00 4.61 7.20
C VAL A 90 7.31 5.18 7.72
N ALA A 91 7.42 6.51 7.79
CA ALA A 91 8.63 7.16 8.28
C ALA A 91 8.97 6.76 9.74
N SER A 92 7.95 6.60 10.58
CA SER A 92 8.10 6.17 11.98
C SER A 92 8.53 4.71 12.11
N ASP A 93 7.96 3.82 11.28
CA ASP A 93 8.32 2.39 11.28
C ASP A 93 9.80 2.21 10.93
N LEU A 94 10.32 2.98 9.96
CA LEU A 94 11.73 2.95 9.58
C LEU A 94 12.68 3.48 10.67
N GLN A 95 12.24 4.42 11.51
CA GLN A 95 13.03 4.91 12.65
C GLN A 95 13.13 3.84 13.76
N ARG A 96 12.13 2.97 13.89
CA ARG A 96 12.09 1.90 14.89
C ARG A 96 12.85 0.64 14.46
N SER A 97 13.16 0.52 13.17
CA SER A 97 13.96 -0.56 12.61
C SER A 97 15.38 -0.06 12.30
N PRO A 98 16.26 0.16 13.31
CA PRO A 98 17.69 0.24 13.00
C PRO A 98 18.08 -1.14 12.45
N GLY A 99 18.60 -1.16 11.22
CA GLY A 99 18.74 -2.37 10.42
C GLY A 99 19.26 -3.58 11.20
N CYS A 100 18.61 -4.73 11.03
CA CYS A 100 19.25 -6.01 11.30
C CYS A 100 20.48 -6.10 10.39
N SER A 101 21.64 -5.81 10.97
CA SER A 101 22.92 -6.19 10.40
C SER A 101 23.15 -7.65 10.78
N SER A 102 23.01 -8.55 9.82
CA SER A 102 23.45 -9.95 9.92
C SER A 102 23.82 -10.45 8.55
#